data_AF-A0A1V1HYD5-F1
#
_entry.id   AF-A0A1V1HYD5-F1
#
_cell.length_a   1.000
_cell.length_b   1.000
_cell.length_c   1.000
_cell.angle_alpha   90.00
_cell.angle_beta   90.00
_cell.angle_gamma   90.00
#
_symmetry.space_group_name_H-M   'P 1'
#
loop_
_entity.id
_entity.type
_entity.pdbx_description
1 polymer ?
#
loop_
_entity_poly.entity_id
_entity_poly.type
_entity_poly.pdbx_seq_one_letter_code
_entity_poly.pdbx_strand_id
1 'polypeptide(L)'
;MYIIRIKKYYLEEFVLIDLEKHVLNYKAIPDLSKELNERLKAKYNDNHEMLINLRNKLDKVNKEIENILNAIMSGIVNNMLKDKLDELEQVKLNLDLKINELSIESNDVDSVDITEDKLEVCLVSLKSLYLLGTYQNVKSL
;
A
#
# COMPACT_ATOMS: atom_id res chain seq x y z
N MET A 1 9.23 22.66 -33.40
CA MET A 1 9.73 21.63 -32.45
C MET A 1 10.51 22.22 -31.26
N TYR A 2 11.37 23.23 -31.46
CA TYR A 2 12.15 23.87 -30.38
C TYR A 2 11.31 24.61 -29.32
N ILE A 3 10.25 25.33 -29.71
CA ILE A 3 9.44 26.15 -28.78
C ILE A 3 8.68 25.30 -27.73
N ILE A 4 8.20 24.10 -28.12
CA ILE A 4 7.51 23.18 -27.21
C ILE A 4 8.50 22.63 -26.16
N ARG A 5 9.73 22.35 -26.58
CA ARG A 5 10.80 21.85 -25.70
C ARG A 5 11.20 22.90 -24.66
N ILE A 6 11.34 24.17 -25.07
CA ILE A 6 11.64 25.29 -24.17
C ILE A 6 10.55 25.45 -23.10
N LYS A 7 9.27 25.43 -23.47
CA LYS A 7 8.15 25.54 -22.51
C LYS A 7 8.13 24.40 -21.48
N LYS A 8 8.54 23.19 -21.88
CA LYS A 8 8.64 22.04 -20.98
C LYS A 8 9.76 22.23 -19.94
N TYR A 9 10.96 22.65 -20.36
CA TYR A 9 12.07 22.88 -19.43
C TYR A 9 11.75 23.96 -18.38
N TYR A 10 11.14 25.07 -18.80
CA TYR A 10 10.74 26.14 -17.87
C TYR A 10 9.69 25.67 -16.86
N LEU A 11 8.74 24.81 -17.28
CA LEU A 11 7.72 24.27 -16.38
C LEU A 11 8.33 23.28 -15.37
N GLU A 12 9.23 22.41 -15.83
CA GLU A 12 9.95 21.46 -14.96
C GLU A 12 10.81 22.22 -13.93
N GLU A 13 11.58 23.21 -14.36
CA GLU A 13 12.41 24.03 -13.48
C GLU A 13 11.56 24.81 -12.46
N PHE A 14 10.42 25.36 -12.90
CA PHE A 14 9.48 26.06 -12.01
C PHE A 14 8.90 25.14 -10.93
N VAL A 15 8.38 23.97 -11.31
CA VAL A 15 7.81 22.99 -10.35
C VAL A 15 8.87 22.50 -9.37
N LEU A 16 10.11 22.32 -9.82
CA LEU A 16 11.20 21.86 -8.96
C LEU A 16 11.67 22.92 -7.97
N ILE A 17 11.78 24.19 -8.40
CA ILE A 17 12.11 25.30 -7.50
C ILE A 17 11.03 25.45 -6.43
N ASP A 18 9.77 25.28 -6.81
CA ASP A 18 8.65 25.36 -5.88
C ASP A 18 8.66 24.19 -4.89
N LEU A 19 8.90 22.97 -5.38
CA LEU A 19 9.09 21.78 -4.55
C LEU A 19 10.28 21.93 -3.59
N GLU A 20 11.43 22.44 -4.04
CA GLU A 20 12.60 22.67 -3.17
C GLU A 20 12.32 23.69 -2.08
N LYS A 21 11.55 24.74 -2.38
CA LYS A 21 11.20 25.76 -1.39
C LYS A 21 10.21 25.26 -0.36
N HIS A 22 9.22 24.48 -0.78
CA HIS A 22 8.05 24.17 0.05
C HIS A 22 8.02 22.76 0.64
N VAL A 23 8.62 21.76 -0.03
CA VAL A 23 8.47 20.34 0.31
C VAL A 23 9.81 19.62 0.49
N LEU A 24 10.81 19.92 -0.33
CA LEU A 24 12.11 19.25 -0.34
C LEU A 24 13.20 20.09 0.36
N ASN A 25 12.83 20.74 1.46
CA ASN A 25 13.73 21.58 2.25
C ASN A 25 14.06 20.92 3.61
N TYR A 26 15.26 21.19 4.14
CA TYR A 26 15.71 20.64 5.42
C TYR A 26 14.87 21.07 6.62
N LYS A 27 14.23 22.24 6.56
CA LYS A 27 13.35 22.74 7.63
C LYS A 27 12.02 21.99 7.70
N ALA A 28 11.60 21.36 6.61
CA ALA A 28 10.38 20.57 6.52
C ALA A 28 10.61 19.11 6.92
N ILE A 29 11.87 18.66 7.06
CA ILE A 29 12.21 17.27 7.41
C ILE A 29 11.55 16.82 8.73
N PRO A 30 11.57 17.61 9.82
CA PRO A 30 10.93 17.19 11.08
C PRO A 30 9.41 17.00 10.92
N ASP A 31 8.76 17.94 10.25
CA ASP A 31 7.31 17.89 10.00
C ASP A 31 6.94 16.73 9.08
N LEU A 32 7.72 16.50 8.02
CA LEU A 32 7.54 15.38 7.10
C LEU A 32 7.78 14.03 7.76
N SER A 33 8.85 13.90 8.55
CA SER A 33 9.15 12.71 9.34
C SER A 33 7.96 12.36 10.22
N LYS A 34 7.44 13.33 10.97
CA LYS A 34 6.30 13.15 11.85
C LYS A 34 5.04 12.75 11.07
N GLU A 35 4.63 13.53 10.09
CA GLU A 35 3.40 13.31 9.31
C GLU A 35 3.42 11.97 8.56
N LEU A 36 4.57 11.59 7.97
CA LEU A 36 4.71 10.32 7.28
C LEU A 36 4.61 9.14 8.24
N ASN A 37 5.27 9.21 9.40
CA ASN A 37 5.17 8.17 10.42
C ASN A 37 3.75 8.07 11.00
N GLU A 38 3.05 9.18 11.21
CA GLU A 38 1.64 9.19 11.64
C GLU A 38 0.74 8.53 10.59
N ARG A 39 0.94 8.82 9.30
CA ARG A 39 0.21 8.17 8.20
C ARG A 39 0.50 6.68 8.08
N LEU A 40 1.76 6.26 8.27
CA LEU A 40 2.14 4.85 8.27
C LEU A 40 1.45 4.11 9.42
N LYS A 41 1.44 4.69 10.63
CA LYS A 41 0.76 4.13 11.80
C LYS A 41 -0.76 4.04 11.60
N ALA A 42 -1.38 5.07 11.01
CA ALA A 42 -2.81 5.05 10.70
C ALA A 42 -3.14 3.93 9.69
N LYS A 43 -2.39 3.85 8.59
CA LYS A 43 -2.56 2.78 7.58
C LYS A 43 -2.36 1.39 8.18
N TYR A 44 -1.37 1.23 9.06
CA TYR A 44 -1.14 -0.02 9.77
C TYR A 44 -2.34 -0.42 10.64
N ASN A 45 -2.84 0.50 11.46
CA ASN A 45 -3.99 0.24 12.33
C ASN A 45 -5.23 -0.15 11.52
N ASP A 46 -5.52 0.58 10.44
CA ASP A 46 -6.64 0.29 9.55
C ASP A 46 -6.52 -1.10 8.91
N ASN A 47 -5.32 -1.44 8.40
CA ASN A 47 -5.04 -2.76 7.83
C ASN A 47 -5.17 -3.88 8.87
N HIS A 48 -4.70 -3.65 10.10
CA HIS A 48 -4.80 -4.62 11.19
C HIS A 48 -6.26 -4.86 11.61
N GLU A 49 -7.07 -3.80 11.72
CA GLU A 49 -8.51 -3.92 11.98
C GLU A 49 -9.23 -4.66 10.85
N MET A 50 -8.90 -4.34 9.60
CA MET A 50 -9.45 -5.02 8.43
C MET A 50 -9.10 -6.52 8.41
N LEU A 51 -7.86 -6.88 8.75
CA LEU A 51 -7.41 -8.28 8.87
C LEU A 51 -8.17 -9.02 9.97
N ILE A 52 -8.36 -8.41 11.15
CA ILE A 52 -9.18 -8.98 12.22
C ILE A 52 -10.60 -9.25 11.71
N ASN A 53 -11.20 -8.28 11.03
CA ASN A 53 -12.56 -8.39 10.51
C ASN A 53 -12.69 -9.50 9.45
N LEU A 54 -11.70 -9.66 8.57
CA LEU A 54 -11.68 -10.74 7.58
C LEU A 54 -11.53 -12.12 8.24
N ARG A 55 -10.63 -12.25 9.22
CA ARG A 55 -10.47 -13.49 10.00
C ARG A 55 -11.75 -13.87 10.75
N ASN A 56 -12.41 -12.90 11.38
CA ASN A 56 -13.71 -13.12 12.03
C ASN A 56 -14.80 -13.58 11.05
N LYS A 57 -14.80 -13.06 9.81
CA LYS A 57 -15.74 -13.52 8.77
C LYS A 57 -15.42 -14.94 8.32
N LEU A 58 -14.14 -15.25 8.14
CA LEU A 58 -13.68 -16.59 7.77
C LEU A 58 -14.07 -17.63 8.82
N ASP A 59 -13.92 -17.31 10.11
CA ASP A 59 -14.34 -18.19 11.21
C ASP A 59 -15.84 -18.47 11.20
N LYS A 60 -16.67 -17.47 10.85
CA LYS A 60 -18.12 -17.67 10.70
C LYS A 60 -18.43 -18.60 9.53
N VAL A 61 -17.79 -18.39 8.39
CA VAL A 61 -17.95 -19.25 7.19
C VAL A 61 -17.52 -20.68 7.50
N ASN A 62 -16.40 -20.88 8.18
CA ASN A 62 -15.93 -22.22 8.59
C ASN A 62 -16.95 -22.92 9.51
N LYS A 63 -17.55 -22.19 10.48
CA LYS A 63 -18.60 -22.75 11.34
C LYS A 63 -19.86 -23.13 10.55
N GLU A 64 -20.27 -22.32 9.58
CA GLU A 64 -21.40 -22.64 8.71
C GLU A 64 -21.13 -23.89 7.87
N ILE A 65 -19.92 -24.03 7.32
CA ILE A 65 -19.46 -25.23 6.61
C ILE A 65 -19.52 -26.46 7.53
N GLU A 66 -18.95 -26.37 8.73
CA GLU A 66 -18.99 -27.48 9.72
C GLU A 66 -20.41 -27.90 10.06
N ASN A 67 -21.33 -26.94 10.23
CA ASN A 67 -22.74 -27.23 10.51
C ASN A 67 -23.41 -27.97 9.35
N ILE A 68 -23.15 -27.57 8.10
CA ILE A 68 -23.68 -28.25 6.92
C ILE A 68 -23.10 -29.67 6.80
N LEU A 69 -21.79 -29.83 7.01
CA LEU A 69 -21.15 -31.15 7.02
C LEU A 69 -21.74 -32.06 8.10
N ASN A 70 -21.98 -31.54 9.30
CA ASN A 70 -22.61 -32.28 10.40
C ASN A 70 -24.05 -32.71 10.06
N ALA A 71 -24.83 -31.85 9.39
CA ALA A 71 -26.17 -32.20 8.92
C ALA A 71 -26.13 -33.32 7.87
N ILE A 72 -25.20 -33.23 6.91
CA ILE A 72 -24.97 -34.26 5.88
C ILE A 72 -24.57 -35.59 6.53
N MET A 73 -23.62 -35.57 7.48
CA MET A 73 -23.18 -36.77 8.21
C MET A 73 -24.28 -37.39 9.07
N SER A 74 -25.23 -36.57 9.55
CA SER A 74 -26.42 -37.02 10.28
C SER A 74 -27.51 -37.60 9.37
N GLY A 75 -27.26 -37.71 8.06
CA GLY A 75 -28.18 -38.27 7.07
C GLY A 75 -29.12 -37.26 6.43
N ILE A 76 -28.97 -35.95 6.72
CA ILE A 76 -29.75 -34.88 6.09
C ILE A 76 -29.01 -34.43 4.83
N VAL A 77 -29.30 -35.08 3.71
CA VAL A 77 -28.72 -34.72 2.41
C VAL A 77 -29.80 -34.12 1.52
N ASN A 78 -29.62 -32.85 1.16
CA ASN A 78 -30.47 -32.11 0.21
C ASN A 78 -29.57 -31.38 -0.78
N ASN A 79 -29.94 -31.34 -2.06
CA ASN A 79 -29.20 -30.62 -3.09
C ASN A 79 -28.95 -29.15 -2.71
N MET A 80 -29.92 -28.50 -2.04
CA MET A 80 -29.73 -27.13 -1.53
C MET A 80 -28.58 -26.99 -0.52
N LEU A 81 -28.31 -28.02 0.29
CA LEU A 81 -27.18 -28.00 1.23
C LEU A 81 -25.84 -28.13 0.50
N LYS A 82 -25.82 -28.89 -0.59
CA LYS A 82 -24.63 -29.04 -1.44
C LYS A 82 -24.31 -27.73 -2.16
N ASP A 83 -25.31 -27.11 -2.78
CA ASP A 83 -25.14 -25.81 -3.44
C ASP A 83 -24.66 -24.75 -2.45
N LYS A 84 -25.19 -24.77 -1.21
CA LYS A 84 -24.78 -23.83 -0.16
C LYS A 84 -23.36 -24.07 0.33
N LEU A 85 -22.95 -25.34 0.43
CA LEU A 85 -21.58 -25.70 0.78
C LEU A 85 -20.59 -25.22 -0.28
N ASP A 86 -20.90 -25.44 -1.57
CA ASP A 86 -20.08 -24.99 -2.69
C ASP A 86 -19.92 -23.45 -2.67
N GLU A 87 -21.00 -22.70 -2.42
CA GLU A 87 -20.94 -21.24 -2.23
C GLU A 87 -20.01 -20.84 -1.07
N LEU A 88 -20.15 -21.47 0.09
CA LEU A 88 -19.38 -21.14 1.29
C LEU A 88 -17.89 -21.49 1.11
N GLU A 89 -17.57 -22.58 0.41
CA GLU A 89 -16.20 -22.93 0.05
C GLU A 89 -15.58 -21.88 -0.88
N GLN A 90 -16.33 -21.36 -1.85
CA GLN A 90 -15.87 -20.24 -2.69
C GLN A 90 -15.66 -18.97 -1.88
N VAL A 91 -16.57 -18.64 -0.96
CA VAL A 91 -16.40 -17.47 -0.07
C VAL A 91 -15.17 -17.64 0.82
N LYS A 92 -14.94 -18.84 1.36
CA LYS A 92 -13.76 -19.17 2.16
C LYS A 92 -12.47 -18.92 1.37
N LEU A 93 -12.37 -19.49 0.17
CA LEU A 93 -11.20 -19.29 -0.70
C LEU A 93 -10.93 -17.81 -0.98
N ASN A 94 -11.98 -17.05 -1.28
CA ASN A 94 -11.85 -15.61 -1.53
C ASN A 94 -11.41 -14.82 -0.28
N LEU A 95 -11.88 -15.22 0.91
CA LEU A 95 -11.45 -14.60 2.17
C LEU A 95 -10.00 -14.94 2.49
N ASP A 96 -9.58 -16.20 2.31
CA ASP A 96 -8.20 -16.64 2.51
C ASP A 96 -7.23 -15.89 1.58
N LEU A 97 -7.58 -15.71 0.31
CA LEU A 97 -6.79 -14.92 -0.64
C LEU A 97 -6.63 -13.47 -0.17
N LYS A 98 -7.73 -12.80 0.18
CA LYS A 98 -7.69 -11.41 0.67
C LYS A 98 -6.90 -11.25 1.96
N ILE A 99 -7.00 -12.21 2.88
CA ILE A 99 -6.21 -12.21 4.12
C ILE A 99 -4.73 -12.33 3.79
N ASN A 100 -4.34 -13.22 2.88
CA ASN A 100 -2.95 -13.40 2.48
C ASN A 100 -2.39 -12.13 1.81
N GLU A 101 -3.14 -11.53 0.88
CA GLU A 101 -2.75 -10.27 0.22
C GLU A 101 -2.50 -9.15 1.24
N LEU A 102 -3.47 -8.91 2.13
CA LEU A 102 -3.36 -7.88 3.18
C LEU A 102 -2.28 -8.18 4.22
N SER A 103 -2.05 -9.46 4.54
CA SER A 103 -1.01 -9.86 5.49
C SER A 103 0.39 -9.62 4.92
N ILE A 104 0.58 -9.83 3.60
CA ILE A 104 1.85 -9.50 2.94
C ILE A 104 2.07 -7.99 2.98
N GLU A 105 1.05 -7.19 2.65
CA GLU A 105 1.15 -5.72 2.68
C GLU A 105 1.40 -5.16 4.09
N SER A 106 0.88 -5.80 5.15
CA SER A 106 1.08 -5.34 6.52
C SER A 106 2.47 -5.66 7.09
N ASN A 107 3.06 -6.80 6.74
CA ASN A 107 4.37 -7.22 7.27
C ASN A 107 5.53 -6.31 6.82
N ASP A 108 5.40 -5.63 5.67
CA ASP A 108 6.44 -4.71 5.16
C ASP A 108 6.48 -3.37 5.92
N VAL A 109 5.42 -3.01 6.66
CA VAL A 109 5.29 -1.69 7.33
C VAL A 109 5.84 -1.71 8.76
N ASP A 110 6.02 -2.89 9.35
CA ASP A 110 6.25 -3.06 10.80
C ASP A 110 7.63 -2.65 11.35
N SER A 111 8.57 -2.14 10.53
CA SER A 111 9.96 -2.00 11.01
C SER A 111 10.73 -0.74 10.62
N VAL A 112 10.16 0.17 9.83
CA VAL A 112 10.91 1.30 9.31
C VAL A 112 10.26 2.62 9.70
N ASP A 113 10.61 3.11 10.90
CA ASP A 113 10.46 4.53 11.20
C ASP A 113 11.23 5.32 10.14
N ILE A 114 10.53 6.28 9.54
CA ILE A 114 11.12 7.29 8.66
C ILE A 114 11.83 8.28 9.57
N THR A 115 13.12 8.11 9.76
CA THR A 115 13.94 9.04 10.54
C THR A 115 14.36 10.23 9.69
N GLU A 116 14.69 11.33 10.36
CA GLU A 116 15.16 12.56 9.70
C GLU A 116 16.41 12.27 8.86
N ASP A 117 17.36 11.47 9.37
CA ASP A 117 18.56 11.05 8.64
C ASP A 117 18.24 10.33 7.30
N LYS A 118 17.19 9.48 7.29
CA LYS A 118 16.75 8.78 6.06
C LYS A 118 16.16 9.77 5.06
N LEU A 119 15.42 10.76 5.54
CA LEU A 119 14.87 11.82 4.69
C LEU A 119 15.98 12.72 4.14
N GLU A 120 17.00 13.04 4.94
CA GLU A 120 18.17 13.80 4.48
C GLU A 120 18.91 13.07 3.36
N VAL A 121 19.18 11.77 3.52
CA VAL A 121 19.82 10.94 2.49
C VAL A 121 18.95 10.86 1.24
N CYS A 122 17.62 10.74 1.39
CA CYS A 122 16.67 10.73 0.28
C CYS A 122 16.69 12.06 -0.48
N LEU A 123 16.65 13.19 0.23
CA LEU A 123 16.71 14.53 -0.37
C LEU A 123 18.02 14.76 -1.13
N VAL A 124 19.15 14.35 -0.57
CA VAL A 124 20.45 14.42 -1.25
C VAL A 124 20.46 13.55 -2.52
N SER A 125 19.87 12.35 -2.45
CA SER A 125 19.76 11.45 -3.61
C SER A 125 18.85 12.00 -4.70
N LEU A 126 17.74 12.63 -4.34
CA LEU A 126 16.86 13.31 -5.29
C LEU A 126 17.56 14.48 -5.97
N LYS A 127 18.32 15.29 -5.21
CA LYS A 127 19.10 16.40 -5.76
C LYS A 127 20.22 15.93 -6.69
N SER A 128 20.90 14.82 -6.36
CA SER A 128 21.98 14.29 -7.19
C SER A 128 21.46 13.68 -8.50
N LEU A 129 20.32 12.98 -8.47
CA LEU A 129 19.64 12.48 -9.67
C LEU A 129 19.26 13.61 -10.63
N TYR A 130 18.80 14.75 -10.10
CA TYR A 130 18.50 15.93 -10.89
C TYR A 130 19.74 16.53 -11.56
N LEU A 131 20.84 16.69 -10.81
CA LEU A 131 22.10 17.21 -11.36
C LEU A 131 22.66 16.28 -12.45
N LEU A 132 22.51 14.96 -12.29
CA LEU A 132 22.92 13.99 -13.31
C LEU A 132 22.04 14.05 -14.57
N GLY A 133 20.72 14.15 -14.38
CA GLY A 133 19.74 14.23 -15.47
C GLY A 133 19.85 15.53 -16.28
N THR A 134 20.17 16.65 -15.64
CA THR A 134 20.45 17.92 -16.32
C THR A 134 21.78 17.86 -17.09
N TYR A 135 22.84 17.28 -16.51
CA TYR A 135 24.14 17.10 -17.20
C TYR A 135 24.08 16.22 -18.46
N GLN A 136 23.28 15.14 -18.45
CA GLN A 136 23.10 14.28 -19.64
C GLN A 136 22.30 14.97 -20.76
N ASN A 137 21.37 15.85 -20.40
CA ASN A 137 20.59 16.64 -21.38
C ASN A 137 21.42 17.76 -22.03
N VAL A 138 22.45 18.29 -21.35
CA VAL A 138 23.35 19.31 -21.92
C VAL A 138 24.39 18.71 -22.89
N LYS A 139 24.80 17.45 -22.72
CA LYS A 139 25.77 16.77 -23.62
C LYS A 139 25.17 16.23 -24.94
N SER A 140 23.85 16.27 -25.10
CA SER A 140 23.14 15.78 -26.31
C SER A 140 22.64 16.91 -27.23
N LEU A 141 23.15 18.13 -27.02
CA LEU A 141 23.03 19.31 -27.87
C LEU A 141 24.40 19.64 -28.48
#